data_AF-A0A480MUE8-F1
#
_entry.id   AF-A0A480MUE8-F1
#
_cell.length_a   1.000
_cell.length_b   1.000
_cell.length_c   1.000
_cell.angle_alpha   90.00
_cell.angle_beta   90.00
_cell.angle_gamma   90.00
#
_symmetry.space_group_name_H-M   'P 1'
#
loop_
_entity.id
_entity.type
_entity.pdbx_description
1 polymer ?
#
loop_
_entity_poly.entity_id
_entity_poly.type
_entity_poly.pdbx_seq_one_letter_code
_entity_poly.pdbx_strand_id
1 'polypeptide(L)'
;MEAEPPLYPVAGAAGPQGDEDRLGVPDGPEAPLDELVGAYPNYNEEEEERRYYRRKRLGVLKNVLAASVGGMLTYGVYLGLLQMQLILHYDETYREVKYGNMGLPDIDSKMLMGINVTPVAALLYTPVLIRFFGTKWMMFLAVGIYALFVSTNYWERYYTLVPSAVALGMAIVPLWASMGNYITRMAQKYYEYSHYKEQDEQGPQKRPPRGSHAPYLLVFQAIFYSFFHLSFACAQLPMIYFLNHYLYDLNHTLCNVQNCGTNSQGILSGFNKTVLRTLPRSRNLIVVESVLMAMAFLAMLLVGAGMGVWRRQVWAPWRVERSAVWASGWRPGGLV
;
A
#
# COMPACT_ATOMS: atom_id res chain seq x y z
N MET A 1 -8.46 -19.84 16.44
CA MET A 1 -9.71 -20.04 15.67
C MET A 1 -10.82 -19.63 16.60
N GLU A 2 -11.20 -18.36 16.57
CA GLU A 2 -12.34 -17.86 17.34
C GLU A 2 -13.50 -17.72 16.37
N ALA A 3 -14.60 -18.41 16.69
CA ALA A 3 -15.85 -18.36 15.96
C ALA A 3 -16.52 -17.00 16.22
N GLU A 4 -16.99 -16.34 15.15
CA GLU A 4 -17.87 -15.18 15.29
C GLU A 4 -19.22 -15.62 15.90
N PRO A 5 -19.83 -14.81 16.79
CA PRO A 5 -21.11 -15.15 17.41
C PRO A 5 -22.26 -14.97 16.40
N PRO A 6 -23.36 -15.73 16.54
CA PRO A 6 -24.49 -15.68 15.61
C PRO A 6 -25.27 -14.37 15.75
N LEU A 7 -25.74 -13.84 14.60
CA LEU A 7 -26.35 -12.52 14.44
C LEU A 7 -27.88 -12.48 14.65
N TYR A 8 -28.46 -13.49 15.30
CA TYR A 8 -29.91 -13.56 15.54
C TYR A 8 -30.20 -14.34 16.84
N PRO A 9 -31.17 -13.93 17.68
CA PRO A 9 -31.59 -14.71 18.82
C PRO A 9 -32.35 -15.95 18.34
N VAL A 10 -31.83 -17.13 18.68
CA VAL A 10 -32.56 -18.40 18.53
C VAL A 10 -33.65 -18.44 19.59
N ALA A 11 -34.91 -18.39 19.16
CA ALA A 11 -36.05 -18.64 20.03
C ALA A 11 -36.21 -20.16 20.23
N GLY A 12 -36.11 -20.63 21.48
CA GLY A 12 -36.51 -21.99 21.84
C GLY A 12 -35.65 -22.64 22.91
N ALA A 13 -36.01 -22.44 24.18
CA ALA A 13 -35.79 -23.42 25.23
C ALA A 13 -36.94 -23.28 26.25
N ALA A 14 -37.81 -24.29 26.27
CA ALA A 14 -38.92 -24.40 27.20
C ALA A 14 -38.47 -24.94 28.57
N GLY A 15 -39.08 -24.41 29.63
CA GLY A 15 -39.15 -25.01 30.97
C GLY A 15 -39.24 -23.96 32.09
N PRO A 16 -39.72 -24.29 33.30
CA PRO A 16 -40.86 -25.13 33.67
C PRO A 16 -41.99 -24.32 34.36
N GLN A 17 -43.14 -24.97 34.54
CA GLN A 17 -44.37 -24.53 35.24
C GLN A 17 -44.15 -23.87 36.61
N GLY A 18 -44.98 -22.87 36.92
CA GLY A 18 -45.18 -22.32 38.27
C GLY A 18 -46.25 -21.22 38.33
N ASP A 19 -47.46 -21.64 38.72
CA ASP A 19 -48.57 -21.00 39.45
C ASP A 19 -49.21 -19.65 39.07
N GLU A 20 -50.54 -19.71 39.20
CA GLU A 20 -51.63 -18.75 39.00
C GLU A 20 -51.43 -17.37 39.62
N ASP A 21 -51.89 -16.31 38.94
CA ASP A 21 -53.02 -15.53 39.48
C ASP A 21 -53.74 -14.63 38.45
N ARG A 22 -55.03 -14.49 38.69
CA ARG A 22 -56.11 -13.99 37.82
C ARG A 22 -56.14 -12.48 37.61
N LEU A 23 -56.30 -12.03 36.36
CA LEU A 23 -57.29 -11.00 35.96
C LEU A 23 -57.46 -11.05 34.43
N GLY A 24 -58.66 -11.38 33.97
CA GLY A 24 -58.92 -11.71 32.56
C GLY A 24 -59.25 -10.52 31.66
N VAL A 25 -58.90 -10.66 30.38
CA VAL A 25 -59.53 -10.07 29.17
C VAL A 25 -59.20 -11.03 27.99
N PRO A 26 -60.13 -11.26 27.02
CA PRO A 26 -60.32 -12.57 26.40
C PRO A 26 -59.56 -12.80 25.07
N ASP A 27 -59.66 -14.06 24.62
CA ASP A 27 -59.04 -14.70 23.46
C ASP A 27 -59.27 -14.04 22.08
N GLY A 28 -58.16 -13.92 21.31
CA GLY A 28 -58.04 -13.91 19.84
C GLY A 28 -58.44 -12.62 19.08
N PRO A 29 -57.91 -12.33 17.86
CA PRO A 29 -57.09 -13.16 16.97
C PRO A 29 -55.75 -12.53 16.53
N GLU A 30 -54.91 -13.38 15.95
CA GLU A 30 -53.80 -13.13 15.01
C GLU A 30 -53.45 -11.67 14.61
N ALA A 31 -52.18 -11.33 14.84
CA ALA A 31 -51.39 -10.23 14.24
C ALA A 31 -51.67 -8.80 14.77
N PRO A 32 -50.62 -8.00 15.05
CA PRO A 32 -49.70 -7.60 13.99
C PRO A 32 -48.22 -7.61 14.40
N LEU A 33 -47.56 -8.76 14.24
CA LEU A 33 -46.12 -8.79 13.94
C LEU A 33 -45.84 -8.17 12.55
N ASP A 34 -46.85 -8.12 11.68
CA ASP A 34 -46.80 -7.50 10.36
C ASP A 34 -46.75 -5.95 10.39
N GLU A 35 -47.25 -5.29 11.45
CA GLU A 35 -47.28 -3.82 11.52
C GLU A 35 -45.94 -3.24 11.97
N LEU A 36 -45.13 -3.99 12.73
CA LEU A 36 -43.76 -3.60 13.07
C LEU A 36 -42.75 -3.90 11.94
N VAL A 37 -43.05 -4.88 11.08
CA VAL A 37 -42.36 -5.09 9.79
C VAL A 37 -42.80 -4.04 8.75
N GLY A 38 -43.98 -3.44 8.92
CA GLY A 38 -44.56 -2.42 8.04
C GLY A 38 -44.07 -0.97 8.23
N ALA A 39 -43.14 -0.69 9.17
CA ALA A 39 -42.78 0.69 9.53
C ALA A 39 -41.97 1.47 8.47
N TYR A 40 -41.54 0.84 7.38
CA TYR A 40 -41.01 1.53 6.20
C TYR A 40 -41.48 0.88 4.89
N PRO A 41 -42.64 1.27 4.34
CA PRO A 41 -43.16 0.73 3.06
C PRO A 41 -42.30 1.07 1.84
N ASN A 42 -41.18 1.79 2.02
CA ASN A 42 -40.20 2.17 1.00
C ASN A 42 -38.78 1.65 1.31
N TYR A 43 -38.60 0.83 2.35
CA TYR A 43 -37.29 0.24 2.68
C TYR A 43 -37.13 -1.09 1.94
N ASN A 44 -36.63 -0.99 0.72
CA ASN A 44 -36.33 -2.16 -0.08
C ASN A 44 -34.99 -2.76 0.39
N GLU A 45 -35.05 -3.70 1.33
CA GLU A 45 -33.88 -4.36 1.93
C GLU A 45 -32.93 -4.92 0.86
N GLU A 46 -33.46 -5.52 -0.21
CA GLU A 46 -32.66 -6.04 -1.32
C GLU A 46 -31.89 -4.94 -2.08
N GLU A 47 -32.48 -3.75 -2.24
CA GLU A 47 -31.80 -2.62 -2.86
C GLU A 47 -30.73 -2.03 -1.96
N GLU A 48 -30.98 -1.95 -0.65
CA GLU A 48 -30.00 -1.48 0.33
C GLU A 48 -28.82 -2.45 0.43
N GLU A 49 -29.08 -3.76 0.43
CA GLU A 49 -28.04 -4.79 0.39
C GLU A 49 -27.25 -4.74 -0.92
N ARG A 50 -27.90 -4.61 -2.09
CA ARG A 50 -27.20 -4.40 -3.37
C ARG A 50 -26.32 -3.16 -3.33
N ARG A 51 -26.81 -2.05 -2.77
CA ARG A 51 -26.02 -0.81 -2.61
C ARG A 51 -24.86 -1.03 -1.64
N TYR A 52 -25.06 -1.75 -0.55
CA TYR A 52 -24.04 -2.09 0.43
C TYR A 52 -22.92 -2.95 -0.17
N TYR A 53 -23.26 -4.05 -0.86
CA TYR A 53 -22.29 -4.91 -1.55
C TYR A 53 -21.56 -4.16 -2.68
N ARG A 54 -22.26 -3.30 -3.43
CA ARG A 54 -21.63 -2.44 -4.45
C ARG A 54 -20.64 -1.46 -3.81
N ARG A 55 -20.97 -0.83 -2.67
CA ARG A 55 -20.06 0.03 -1.91
C ARG A 55 -18.85 -0.74 -1.38
N LYS A 56 -19.03 -1.97 -0.88
CA LYS A 56 -17.92 -2.83 -0.44
C LYS A 56 -16.98 -3.21 -1.58
N ARG A 57 -17.53 -3.64 -2.72
CA ARG A 57 -16.76 -3.98 -3.93
C ARG A 57 -15.98 -2.79 -4.47
N LEU A 58 -16.63 -1.63 -4.57
CA LEU A 58 -15.97 -0.38 -4.95
C LEU A 58 -14.88 0.01 -3.94
N GLY A 59 -15.12 -0.21 -2.64
CA GLY A 59 -14.13 -0.02 -1.59
C GLY A 59 -12.89 -0.91 -1.79
N VAL A 60 -13.07 -2.20 -2.06
CA VAL A 60 -11.95 -3.12 -2.35
C VAL A 60 -11.16 -2.65 -3.58
N LEU A 61 -11.85 -2.30 -4.67
CA LEU A 61 -11.21 -1.82 -5.89
C LEU A 61 -10.43 -0.52 -5.67
N LYS A 62 -11.04 0.47 -4.99
CA LYS A 62 -10.36 1.73 -4.65
C LYS A 62 -9.13 1.50 -3.77
N ASN A 63 -9.19 0.56 -2.83
CA ASN A 63 -8.05 0.25 -1.96
C ASN A 63 -6.91 -0.43 -2.74
N VAL A 64 -7.23 -1.32 -3.68
CA VAL A 64 -6.21 -1.96 -4.54
C VAL A 64 -5.60 -0.92 -5.47
N LEU A 65 -6.40 -0.07 -6.11
CA LEU A 65 -5.90 1.02 -6.96
C LEU A 65 -5.01 2.00 -6.18
N ALA A 66 -5.42 2.39 -4.97
CA ALA A 66 -4.61 3.25 -4.11
C ALA A 66 -3.27 2.60 -3.75
N ALA A 67 -3.27 1.30 -3.45
CA ALA A 67 -2.05 0.54 -3.19
C ALA A 67 -1.15 0.44 -4.44
N SER A 68 -1.72 0.19 -5.62
CA SER A 68 -0.99 0.13 -6.89
C SER A 68 -0.37 1.47 -7.26
N VAL A 69 -1.12 2.58 -7.17
CA VAL A 69 -0.62 3.92 -7.46
C VAL A 69 0.43 4.34 -6.44
N GLY A 70 0.22 4.04 -5.15
CA GLY A 70 1.20 4.30 -4.11
C GLY A 70 2.51 3.52 -4.30
N GLY A 71 2.40 2.24 -4.66
CA GLY A 71 3.56 1.40 -5.02
C GLY A 71 4.29 1.94 -6.25
N MET A 72 3.55 2.31 -7.30
CA MET A 72 4.11 2.93 -8.52
C MET A 72 4.89 4.20 -8.20
N LEU A 73 4.32 5.13 -7.44
CA LEU A 73 4.98 6.39 -7.10
C LEU A 73 6.23 6.14 -6.24
N THR A 74 6.13 5.27 -5.23
CA THR A 74 7.26 4.94 -4.35
C THR A 74 8.42 4.32 -5.13
N TYR A 75 8.12 3.35 -6.00
CA TYR A 75 9.13 2.72 -6.85
C TYR A 75 9.73 3.68 -7.89
N GLY A 76 8.89 4.52 -8.50
CA GLY A 76 9.34 5.51 -9.48
C GLY A 76 10.29 6.53 -8.87
N VAL A 77 9.95 7.07 -7.68
CA VAL A 77 10.84 7.98 -6.94
C VAL A 77 12.14 7.29 -6.55
N TYR A 78 12.06 6.07 -6.01
CA TYR A 78 13.25 5.30 -5.62
C TYR A 78 14.21 5.07 -6.79
N LEU A 79 13.72 4.56 -7.91
CA LEU A 79 14.55 4.28 -9.09
C LEU A 79 15.11 5.58 -9.69
N GLY A 80 14.29 6.63 -9.79
CA GLY A 80 14.71 7.92 -10.33
C GLY A 80 15.80 8.57 -9.48
N LEU A 81 15.68 8.51 -8.16
CA LEU A 81 16.70 8.99 -7.23
C LEU A 81 17.98 8.16 -7.34
N LEU A 82 17.88 6.83 -7.29
CA LEU A 82 19.04 5.94 -7.42
C LEU A 82 19.82 6.20 -8.72
N GLN A 83 19.11 6.32 -9.84
CA GLN A 83 19.73 6.59 -11.13
C GLN A 83 20.40 7.97 -11.16
N MET A 84 19.72 9.01 -10.65
CA MET A 84 20.30 10.35 -10.57
C MET A 84 21.58 10.35 -9.72
N GLN A 85 21.55 9.66 -8.57
CA GLN A 85 22.70 9.57 -7.69
C GLN A 85 23.86 8.81 -8.33
N LEU A 86 23.61 7.65 -8.94
CA LEU A 86 24.64 6.87 -9.63
C LEU A 86 25.33 7.67 -10.74
N ILE A 87 24.58 8.47 -11.51
CA ILE A 87 25.15 9.27 -12.61
C ILE A 87 25.94 10.46 -12.08
N LEU A 88 25.44 11.15 -11.04
CA LEU A 88 26.14 12.30 -10.44
C LEU A 88 27.43 11.86 -9.72
N HIS A 89 27.39 10.72 -9.03
CA HIS A 89 28.55 10.19 -8.30
C HIS A 89 29.61 9.55 -9.20
N TYR A 90 29.24 9.18 -10.43
CA TYR A 90 30.17 8.64 -11.41
C TYR A 90 31.21 9.67 -11.89
N ASP A 91 30.86 10.96 -11.89
CA ASP A 91 31.72 12.04 -12.41
C ASP A 91 32.79 12.48 -11.41
N GLU A 92 34.06 12.44 -11.82
CA GLU A 92 35.17 12.84 -10.94
C GLU A 92 35.13 14.34 -10.56
N THR A 93 34.68 15.22 -11.47
CA THR A 93 34.65 16.66 -11.18
C THR A 93 33.62 17.01 -10.13
N TYR A 94 32.43 16.40 -10.20
CA TYR A 94 31.40 16.57 -9.18
C TYR A 94 31.85 16.00 -7.83
N ARG A 95 32.50 14.82 -7.86
CA ARG A 95 33.04 14.16 -6.65
C ARG A 95 34.07 15.03 -5.94
N GLU A 96 35.05 15.54 -6.67
CA GLU A 96 36.14 16.34 -6.09
C GLU A 96 35.68 17.70 -5.60
N VAL A 97 34.80 18.39 -6.35
CA VAL A 97 34.34 19.74 -5.99
C VAL A 97 33.35 19.73 -4.84
N LYS A 98 32.41 18.77 -4.80
CA LYS A 98 31.35 18.75 -3.77
C LYS A 98 31.76 18.01 -2.50
N TYR A 99 32.56 16.95 -2.63
CA TYR A 99 32.88 16.05 -1.51
C TYR A 99 34.38 15.95 -1.22
N GLY A 100 35.25 16.46 -2.09
CA GLY A 100 36.70 16.49 -1.87
C GLY A 100 37.29 15.10 -1.61
N ASN A 101 37.99 14.96 -0.48
CA ASN A 101 38.62 13.70 -0.05
C ASN A 101 37.68 12.72 0.68
N MET A 102 36.37 12.99 0.73
CA MET A 102 35.42 11.98 1.24
C MET A 102 35.33 10.86 0.21
N GLY A 103 35.75 9.64 0.57
CA GLY A 103 35.85 8.48 -0.34
C GLY A 103 34.51 7.98 -0.89
N LEU A 104 33.85 8.75 -1.76
CA LEU A 104 32.56 8.46 -2.40
C LEU A 104 32.46 7.09 -3.08
N PRO A 105 33.48 6.57 -3.79
CA PRO A 105 33.39 5.25 -4.41
C PRO A 105 33.16 4.13 -3.40
N ASP A 106 33.69 4.30 -2.18
CA ASP A 106 33.47 3.39 -1.07
C ASP A 106 32.06 3.56 -0.49
N ILE A 107 31.51 4.79 -0.49
CA ILE A 107 30.13 5.07 -0.06
C ILE A 107 29.11 4.41 -0.98
N ASP A 108 29.22 4.59 -2.30
CA ASP A 108 28.29 4.00 -3.26
C ASP A 108 28.42 2.48 -3.33
N SER A 109 29.65 1.95 -3.25
CA SER A 109 29.88 0.51 -3.18
C SER A 109 29.22 -0.09 -1.93
N LYS A 110 29.36 0.56 -0.76
CA LYS A 110 28.71 0.15 0.49
C LYS A 110 27.19 0.32 0.45
N MET A 111 26.68 1.39 -0.15
CA MET A 111 25.24 1.60 -0.35
C MET A 111 24.66 0.48 -1.22
N LEU A 112 25.28 0.20 -2.37
CA LEU A 112 24.84 -0.84 -3.30
C LEU A 112 24.96 -2.24 -2.69
N MET A 113 26.05 -2.50 -1.95
CA MET A 113 26.20 -3.73 -1.17
C MET A 113 25.11 -3.84 -0.10
N GLY A 114 24.80 -2.76 0.61
CA GLY A 114 23.72 -2.70 1.59
C GLY A 114 22.35 -3.02 0.97
N ILE A 115 22.04 -2.47 -0.20
CA ILE A 115 20.78 -2.74 -0.89
C ILE A 115 20.70 -4.19 -1.40
N ASN A 116 21.82 -4.78 -1.84
CA ASN A 116 21.83 -6.10 -2.48
C ASN A 116 22.01 -7.28 -1.50
N VAL A 117 22.81 -7.12 -0.44
CA VAL A 117 23.12 -8.20 0.51
C VAL A 117 22.05 -8.31 1.59
N THR A 118 21.52 -7.18 2.06
CA THR A 118 20.56 -7.14 3.17
C THR A 118 19.23 -7.88 2.90
N PRO A 119 18.70 -7.94 1.67
CA PRO A 119 17.55 -8.81 1.32
C PRO A 119 17.70 -10.27 1.76
N VAL A 120 18.92 -10.81 1.80
CA VAL A 120 19.19 -12.19 2.25
C VAL A 120 18.85 -12.33 3.73
N ALA A 121 19.26 -11.37 4.56
CA ALA A 121 18.88 -11.32 5.97
C ALA A 121 17.38 -11.04 6.14
N ALA A 122 16.82 -10.18 5.28
CA ALA A 122 15.40 -9.85 5.30
C ALA A 122 14.51 -11.09 5.13
N LEU A 123 14.87 -12.04 4.25
CA LEU A 123 14.11 -13.27 4.02
C LEU A 123 13.87 -14.08 5.31
N LEU A 124 14.88 -14.16 6.19
CA LEU A 124 14.77 -14.87 7.47
C LEU A 124 13.76 -14.20 8.41
N TYR A 125 13.72 -12.87 8.44
CA TYR A 125 12.85 -12.09 9.32
C TYR A 125 11.46 -11.78 8.73
N THR A 126 11.31 -11.84 7.40
CA THR A 126 10.08 -11.50 6.66
C THR A 126 8.82 -12.21 7.19
N PRO A 127 8.78 -13.54 7.37
CA PRO A 127 7.54 -14.21 7.81
C PRO A 127 7.12 -13.82 9.23
N VAL A 128 8.07 -13.54 10.12
CA VAL A 128 7.81 -13.09 11.50
C VAL A 128 7.28 -11.66 11.49
N LEU A 129 7.93 -10.76 10.75
CA LEU A 129 7.54 -9.35 10.60
C LEU A 129 6.12 -9.20 10.03
N ILE A 130 5.80 -9.93 8.96
CA ILE A 130 4.47 -9.85 8.32
C ILE A 130 3.38 -10.35 9.26
N ARG A 131 3.65 -11.38 10.08
CA ARG A 131 2.68 -11.89 11.07
C ARG A 131 2.51 -10.94 12.25
N PHE A 132 3.56 -10.27 12.69
CA PHE A 132 3.51 -9.36 13.85
C PHE A 132 2.83 -8.03 13.52
N PHE A 133 3.24 -7.35 12.46
CA PHE A 133 2.66 -6.05 12.07
C PHE A 133 1.35 -6.21 11.28
N GLY A 134 1.20 -7.31 10.54
CA GLY A 134 0.11 -7.50 9.59
C GLY A 134 0.42 -6.88 8.22
N THR A 135 -0.22 -7.40 7.16
CA THR A 135 0.12 -7.05 5.78
C THR A 135 -0.03 -5.56 5.46
N LYS A 136 -1.07 -4.90 5.97
CA LYS A 136 -1.32 -3.47 5.72
C LYS A 136 -0.30 -2.54 6.39
N TRP A 137 0.07 -2.86 7.63
CA TRP A 137 1.06 -2.06 8.38
C TRP A 137 2.46 -2.28 7.84
N MET A 138 2.80 -3.50 7.44
CA MET A 138 4.09 -3.79 6.81
C MET A 138 4.29 -2.98 5.53
N MET A 139 3.25 -2.88 4.68
CA MET A 139 3.30 -2.04 3.49
C MET A 139 3.53 -0.56 3.81
N PHE A 140 2.83 -0.02 4.83
CA PHE A 140 3.00 1.36 5.26
C PHE A 140 4.41 1.61 5.84
N LEU A 141 4.91 0.71 6.69
CA LEU A 141 6.26 0.77 7.25
C LEU A 141 7.32 0.75 6.14
N ALA A 142 7.17 -0.16 5.18
CA ALA A 142 8.10 -0.27 4.06
C ALA A 142 8.10 1.00 3.21
N VAL A 143 6.94 1.51 2.78
CA VAL A 143 6.87 2.80 2.04
C VAL A 143 7.45 3.95 2.88
N GLY A 144 7.27 3.91 4.20
CA GLY A 144 7.93 4.82 5.15
C GLY A 144 9.45 4.76 5.09
N ILE A 145 10.03 3.56 5.06
CA ILE A 145 11.49 3.35 4.93
C ILE A 145 11.99 3.87 3.57
N TYR A 146 11.23 3.68 2.49
CA TYR A 146 11.56 4.25 1.18
C TYR A 146 11.57 5.78 1.23
N ALA A 147 10.58 6.41 1.86
CA ALA A 147 10.57 7.86 2.04
C ALA A 147 11.72 8.35 2.93
N LEU A 148 12.07 7.59 3.99
CA LEU A 148 13.24 7.87 4.81
C LEU A 148 14.53 7.82 3.98
N PHE A 149 14.69 6.82 3.12
CA PHE A 149 15.82 6.74 2.19
C PHE A 149 15.91 8.00 1.32
N VAL A 150 14.80 8.43 0.70
CA VAL A 150 14.75 9.68 -0.07
C VAL A 150 15.12 10.89 0.80
N SER A 151 14.73 10.91 2.08
CA SER A 151 15.02 12.04 2.98
C SER A 151 16.49 12.11 3.37
N THR A 152 17.13 10.95 3.54
CA THR A 152 18.56 10.89 3.84
C THR A 152 19.44 11.33 2.67
N ASN A 153 18.89 11.40 1.45
CA ASN A 153 19.60 11.91 0.28
C ASN A 153 19.75 13.45 0.27
N TYR A 154 18.98 14.22 1.06
CA TYR A 154 19.23 15.67 1.17
C TYR A 154 20.60 16.00 1.76
N TRP A 155 21.08 15.15 2.66
CA TRP A 155 22.37 15.27 3.33
C TRP A 155 23.09 13.93 3.25
N GLU A 156 23.69 13.69 2.08
CA GLU A 156 24.53 12.53 1.78
C GLU A 156 25.78 12.53 2.66
N ARG A 157 25.66 11.94 3.84
CA ARG A 157 26.79 11.63 4.71
C ARG A 157 26.86 10.15 4.96
N TYR A 158 28.08 9.66 5.20
CA TYR A 158 28.34 8.23 5.42
C TYR A 158 27.44 7.61 6.50
N TYR A 159 27.24 8.33 7.61
CA TYR A 159 26.46 7.83 8.75
C TYR A 159 24.94 7.88 8.54
N THR A 160 24.43 8.58 7.52
CA THR A 160 22.99 8.63 7.21
C THR A 160 22.63 7.73 6.04
N LEU A 161 23.46 7.67 5.01
CA LEU A 161 23.18 6.95 3.76
C LEU A 161 23.36 5.43 3.91
N VAL A 162 24.39 4.97 4.62
CA VAL A 162 24.63 3.53 4.80
C VAL A 162 23.52 2.86 5.62
N PRO A 163 23.10 3.41 6.79
CA PRO A 163 22.00 2.82 7.54
C PRO A 163 20.66 2.86 6.81
N SER A 164 20.38 3.91 6.03
CA SER A 164 19.14 3.98 5.25
C SER A 164 19.13 2.98 4.10
N ALA A 165 20.27 2.73 3.46
CA ALA A 165 20.43 1.68 2.44
C ALA A 165 20.23 0.26 3.00
N VAL A 166 20.77 -0.01 4.19
CA VAL A 166 20.53 -1.28 4.91
C VAL A 166 19.05 -1.40 5.28
N ALA A 167 18.43 -0.34 5.83
CA ALA A 167 17.00 -0.34 6.15
C ALA A 167 16.15 -0.61 4.90
N LEU A 168 16.52 -0.01 3.76
CA LEU A 168 15.86 -0.24 2.48
C LEU A 168 15.99 -1.69 2.01
N GLY A 169 17.20 -2.26 2.07
CA GLY A 169 17.47 -3.66 1.77
C GLY A 169 16.66 -4.63 2.65
N MET A 170 16.48 -4.29 3.95
CA MET A 170 15.62 -5.05 4.86
C MET A 170 14.14 -4.95 4.50
N ALA A 171 13.70 -3.83 3.92
CA ALA A 171 12.29 -3.54 3.64
C ALA A 171 11.82 -4.00 2.24
N ILE A 172 12.72 -4.11 1.26
CA ILE A 172 12.41 -4.49 -0.13
C ILE A 172 11.64 -5.82 -0.19
N VAL A 173 12.17 -6.87 0.43
CA VAL A 173 11.59 -8.22 0.34
C VAL A 173 10.23 -8.29 1.05
N PRO A 174 10.08 -7.84 2.31
CA PRO A 174 8.77 -7.80 2.96
C PRO A 174 7.75 -6.91 2.26
N LEU A 175 8.16 -5.82 1.60
CA LEU A 175 7.26 -4.97 0.83
C LEU A 175 6.61 -5.78 -0.29
N TRP A 176 7.40 -6.47 -1.12
CA TRP A 176 6.86 -7.31 -2.20
C TRP A 176 6.02 -8.47 -1.69
N ALA A 177 6.49 -9.15 -0.64
CA ALA A 177 5.76 -10.26 -0.05
C ALA A 177 4.39 -9.82 0.52
N SER A 178 4.34 -8.67 1.20
CA SER A 178 3.10 -8.12 1.74
C SER A 178 2.18 -7.56 0.64
N MET A 179 2.74 -6.92 -0.39
CA MET A 179 2.00 -6.41 -1.55
C MET A 179 1.29 -7.54 -2.31
N GLY A 180 2.02 -8.62 -2.64
CA GLY A 180 1.46 -9.79 -3.31
C GLY A 180 0.34 -10.44 -2.48
N ASN A 181 0.61 -10.70 -1.19
CA ASN A 181 -0.41 -11.24 -0.28
C ASN A 181 -1.63 -10.33 -0.16
N TYR A 182 -1.45 -9.01 -0.14
CA TYR A 182 -2.54 -8.05 -0.05
C TYR A 182 -3.43 -8.08 -1.30
N ILE A 183 -2.84 -8.08 -2.50
CA ILE A 183 -3.58 -8.13 -3.76
C ILE A 183 -4.34 -9.45 -3.90
N THR A 184 -3.69 -10.58 -3.64
CA THR A 184 -4.34 -11.90 -3.68
C THR A 184 -5.50 -11.97 -2.69
N ARG A 185 -5.33 -11.49 -1.46
CA ARG A 185 -6.40 -11.49 -0.45
C ARG A 185 -7.54 -10.55 -0.80
N MET A 186 -7.26 -9.41 -1.45
CA MET A 186 -8.31 -8.50 -1.92
C MET A 186 -9.07 -9.07 -3.12
N ALA A 187 -8.39 -9.75 -4.04
CA ALA A 187 -9.03 -10.46 -5.15
C ALA A 187 -9.94 -11.60 -4.65
N GLN A 188 -9.47 -12.39 -3.67
CA GLN A 188 -10.29 -13.43 -3.03
C GLN A 188 -11.53 -12.84 -2.35
N LYS A 189 -11.39 -11.76 -1.59
CA LYS A 189 -12.55 -11.07 -0.99
C LYS A 189 -13.51 -10.50 -2.02
N TYR A 190 -12.98 -9.95 -3.12
CA TYR A 190 -13.82 -9.45 -4.20
C TYR A 190 -14.65 -10.55 -4.83
N TYR A 191 -14.05 -11.73 -5.00
CA TYR A 191 -14.70 -12.93 -5.49
C TYR A 191 -15.72 -13.49 -4.48
N GLU A 192 -15.40 -13.54 -3.18
CA GLU A 192 -16.36 -13.92 -2.14
C GLU A 192 -17.59 -13.01 -2.16
N TYR A 193 -17.40 -11.68 -2.23
CA TYR A 193 -18.53 -10.74 -2.34
C TYR A 193 -19.30 -10.84 -3.66
N SER A 194 -18.68 -11.36 -4.73
CA SER A 194 -19.38 -11.60 -5.99
C SER A 194 -20.25 -12.83 -5.92
N HIS A 195 -19.71 -13.92 -5.40
CA HIS A 195 -20.37 -15.22 -5.34
C HIS A 195 -21.38 -15.32 -4.20
N TYR A 196 -21.19 -14.60 -3.08
CA TYR A 196 -22.20 -14.56 -2.01
C TYR A 196 -23.55 -14.08 -2.56
N LYS A 197 -23.52 -13.08 -3.45
CA LYS A 197 -24.71 -12.58 -4.13
C LYS A 197 -25.34 -13.62 -5.08
N GLU A 198 -24.53 -14.41 -5.78
CA GLU A 198 -25.02 -15.45 -6.69
C GLU A 198 -25.53 -16.70 -5.94
N GLN A 199 -25.01 -16.95 -4.73
CA GLN A 199 -25.39 -18.09 -3.88
C GLN A 199 -26.63 -17.84 -3.02
N ASP A 200 -26.88 -16.59 -2.58
CA ASP A 200 -28.16 -16.23 -1.95
C ASP A 200 -29.36 -16.53 -2.90
N GLU A 201 -29.15 -16.45 -4.22
CA GLU A 201 -30.15 -16.81 -5.23
C GLU A 201 -30.22 -18.33 -5.53
N GLN A 202 -29.26 -19.17 -5.10
CA GLN A 202 -29.13 -20.58 -5.52
C GLN A 202 -29.11 -21.63 -4.38
N GLY A 203 -29.07 -21.22 -3.11
CA GLY A 203 -29.06 -22.13 -1.96
C GLY A 203 -27.86 -23.09 -1.88
N PRO A 204 -27.86 -24.03 -0.92
CA PRO A 204 -27.10 -23.92 0.32
C PRO A 204 -25.57 -23.77 0.14
N GLN A 205 -25.00 -23.00 1.07
CA GLN A 205 -23.60 -22.65 1.39
C GLN A 205 -22.51 -23.68 1.03
N LYS A 206 -22.28 -23.95 -0.26
CA LYS A 206 -21.10 -24.72 -0.71
C LYS A 206 -19.90 -23.79 -0.78
N ARG A 207 -18.84 -24.16 -0.03
CA ARG A 207 -17.51 -23.54 -0.15
C ARG A 207 -17.17 -23.40 -1.64
N PRO A 208 -16.81 -22.20 -2.13
CA PRO A 208 -16.55 -21.99 -3.54
C PRO A 208 -15.48 -22.98 -4.02
N PRO A 209 -15.63 -23.55 -5.23
CA PRO A 209 -14.68 -24.53 -5.76
C PRO A 209 -13.26 -23.93 -5.80
N ARG A 210 -12.27 -24.73 -5.37
CA ARG A 210 -10.86 -24.31 -5.40
C ARG A 210 -10.46 -23.95 -6.83
N GLY A 211 -10.15 -22.68 -7.08
CA GLY A 211 -9.60 -22.18 -8.35
C GLY A 211 -10.49 -21.20 -9.14
N SER A 212 -11.76 -21.03 -8.77
CA SER A 212 -12.69 -20.11 -9.46
C SER A 212 -12.39 -18.61 -9.28
N HIS A 213 -11.47 -18.24 -8.40
CA HIS A 213 -11.03 -16.86 -8.19
C HIS A 213 -9.95 -16.40 -9.19
N ALA A 214 -9.46 -17.30 -10.06
CA ALA A 214 -8.43 -17.03 -11.05
C ALA A 214 -8.73 -15.83 -11.99
N PRO A 215 -9.93 -15.67 -12.60
CA PRO A 215 -10.18 -14.56 -13.53
C PRO A 215 -10.11 -13.20 -12.84
N TYR A 216 -10.67 -13.08 -11.63
CA TYR A 216 -10.60 -11.83 -10.86
C TYR A 216 -9.18 -11.53 -10.39
N LEU A 217 -8.43 -12.55 -9.95
CA LEU A 217 -7.04 -12.40 -9.57
C LEU A 217 -6.20 -11.91 -10.75
N LEU A 218 -6.39 -12.47 -11.95
CA LEU A 218 -5.65 -12.08 -13.16
C LEU A 218 -5.88 -10.60 -13.50
N VAL A 219 -7.14 -10.13 -13.49
CA VAL A 219 -7.45 -8.72 -13.77
C VAL A 219 -6.80 -7.78 -12.75
N PHE A 220 -6.89 -8.11 -11.46
CA PHE A 220 -6.29 -7.31 -10.40
C PHE A 220 -4.75 -7.27 -10.51
N GLN A 221 -4.15 -8.42 -10.80
CA GLN A 221 -2.70 -8.55 -10.97
C GLN A 221 -2.20 -7.83 -12.22
N ALA A 222 -2.95 -7.90 -13.33
CA ALA A 222 -2.63 -7.20 -14.56
C ALA A 222 -2.61 -5.69 -14.35
N ILE A 223 -3.67 -5.13 -13.73
CA ILE A 223 -3.73 -3.70 -13.42
C ILE A 223 -2.56 -3.30 -12.51
N PHE A 224 -2.30 -4.07 -11.45
CA PHE A 224 -1.18 -3.81 -10.55
C PHE A 224 0.17 -3.79 -11.28
N TYR A 225 0.47 -4.79 -12.10
CA TYR A 225 1.72 -4.83 -12.86
C TYR A 225 1.81 -3.74 -13.92
N SER A 226 0.70 -3.33 -14.56
CA SER A 226 0.69 -2.19 -15.48
C SER A 226 1.13 -0.91 -14.78
N PHE A 227 0.58 -0.61 -13.60
CA PHE A 227 1.03 0.53 -12.78
C PHE A 227 2.48 0.36 -12.32
N PHE A 228 2.88 -0.85 -11.93
CA PHE A 228 4.26 -1.11 -11.54
C PHE A 228 5.24 -0.86 -12.69
N HIS A 229 4.96 -1.33 -13.91
CA HIS A 229 5.82 -1.07 -15.07
C HIS A 229 5.81 0.39 -15.50
N LEU A 230 4.67 1.09 -15.37
CA LEU A 230 4.60 2.53 -15.59
C LEU A 230 5.53 3.31 -14.66
N SER A 231 5.81 2.80 -13.44
CA SER A 231 6.77 3.42 -12.52
C SER A 231 8.18 3.56 -13.10
N PHE A 232 8.61 2.63 -13.96
CA PHE A 232 9.93 2.69 -14.60
C PHE A 232 10.02 3.86 -15.59
N ALA A 233 8.94 4.16 -16.30
CA ALA A 233 8.86 5.35 -17.14
C ALA A 233 8.84 6.63 -16.29
N CYS A 234 8.06 6.65 -15.21
CA CYS A 234 8.02 7.77 -14.27
C CYS A 234 9.39 8.03 -13.60
N ALA A 235 10.17 6.98 -13.35
CA ALA A 235 11.52 7.08 -12.78
C ALA A 235 12.50 7.85 -13.68
N GLN A 236 12.28 7.88 -15.01
CA GLN A 236 13.14 8.61 -15.94
C GLN A 236 12.84 10.13 -15.98
N LEU A 237 11.75 10.60 -15.36
CA LEU A 237 11.36 12.02 -15.43
C LEU A 237 12.46 12.97 -14.89
N PRO A 238 13.08 12.74 -13.71
CA PRO A 238 14.18 13.58 -13.24
C PRO A 238 15.38 13.55 -14.19
N MET A 239 15.68 12.38 -14.77
CA MET A 239 16.77 12.23 -15.73
C MET A 239 16.54 13.08 -16.98
N ILE A 240 15.34 13.00 -17.56
CA ILE A 240 14.99 13.68 -18.82
C ILE A 240 14.88 15.20 -18.62
N TYR A 241 14.16 15.65 -17.58
CA TYR A 241 13.88 17.08 -17.39
C TYR A 241 15.02 17.85 -16.76
N PHE A 242 15.85 17.20 -15.94
CA PHE A 242 16.94 17.87 -15.24
C PHE A 242 18.30 17.46 -15.79
N LEU A 243 18.66 16.18 -15.71
CA LEU A 243 20.06 15.75 -15.91
C LEU A 243 20.50 15.75 -17.38
N ASN A 244 19.60 15.48 -18.32
CA ASN A 244 19.92 15.38 -19.74
C ASN A 244 20.53 16.67 -20.33
N HIS A 245 20.17 17.84 -19.78
CA HIS A 245 20.71 19.13 -20.19
C HIS A 245 22.15 19.39 -19.71
N TYR A 246 22.64 18.64 -18.73
CA TYR A 246 23.96 18.80 -18.14
C TYR A 246 24.99 17.81 -18.69
N LEU A 247 24.57 16.79 -19.45
CA LEU A 247 25.45 15.76 -19.99
C LEU A 247 26.18 16.21 -21.25
N TYR A 248 27.38 15.66 -21.45
CA TYR A 248 28.10 15.77 -22.72
C TYR A 248 27.45 14.95 -23.82
N ASP A 249 27.71 15.34 -25.08
CA ASP A 249 27.41 14.51 -26.23
C ASP A 249 28.19 13.18 -26.20
N LEU A 250 27.59 12.17 -26.83
CA LEU A 250 28.09 10.79 -26.88
C LEU A 250 29.53 10.68 -27.40
N ASN A 251 29.95 11.61 -28.27
CA ASN A 251 31.30 11.62 -28.83
C ASN A 251 32.39 11.78 -27.76
N HIS A 252 32.11 12.54 -26.68
CA HIS A 252 33.08 12.76 -25.60
C HIS A 252 33.03 11.63 -24.55
N THR A 253 31.83 11.12 -24.24
CA THR A 253 31.65 10.10 -23.20
C THR A 253 32.06 8.71 -23.67
N LEU A 254 31.87 8.40 -24.95
CA LEU A 254 32.16 7.08 -25.55
C LEU A 254 33.48 7.04 -26.35
N CYS A 255 34.33 8.07 -26.26
CA CYS A 255 35.54 8.20 -27.08
C CYS A 255 36.49 6.99 -26.97
N ASN A 256 36.57 6.37 -25.79
CA ASN A 256 37.50 5.27 -25.51
C ASN A 256 36.83 3.87 -25.53
N VAL A 257 35.59 3.78 -26.03
CA VAL A 257 34.86 2.52 -26.13
C VAL A 257 35.18 1.85 -27.48
N GLN A 258 36.06 0.85 -27.45
CA GLN A 258 36.49 0.12 -28.65
C GLN A 258 35.57 -1.07 -29.00
N ASN A 259 35.03 -1.74 -27.98
CA ASN A 259 34.18 -2.91 -28.12
C ASN A 259 32.94 -2.77 -27.22
N CYS A 260 31.76 -3.07 -27.75
CA CYS A 260 30.50 -3.12 -27.00
C CYS A 260 29.69 -4.37 -27.38
N GLY A 261 28.59 -4.64 -26.68
CA GLY A 261 27.74 -5.81 -26.94
C GLY A 261 28.36 -7.11 -26.44
N THR A 262 28.49 -8.11 -27.32
CA THR A 262 28.95 -9.47 -26.97
C THR A 262 30.40 -9.52 -26.51
N ASN A 263 31.20 -8.51 -26.88
CA ASN A 263 32.62 -8.43 -26.55
C ASN A 263 32.90 -7.53 -25.34
N SER A 264 31.87 -7.18 -24.57
CA SER A 264 32.02 -6.35 -23.37
C SER A 264 32.69 -7.13 -22.22
N GLN A 265 33.72 -6.52 -21.63
CA GLN A 265 34.40 -7.05 -20.45
C GLN A 265 33.96 -6.23 -19.22
N GLY A 266 32.75 -6.51 -18.71
CA GLY A 266 32.16 -5.84 -17.55
C GLY A 266 31.04 -4.86 -17.89
N ILE A 267 30.51 -4.15 -16.89
CA ILE A 267 29.33 -3.28 -17.03
C ILE A 267 29.65 -2.01 -17.84
N LEU A 268 30.80 -1.37 -17.60
CA LEU A 268 31.25 -0.14 -18.25
C LEU A 268 32.76 -0.20 -18.53
N SER A 269 33.16 -0.84 -19.63
CA SER A 269 34.57 -0.89 -20.06
C SER A 269 34.90 0.28 -21.00
N GLY A 270 35.89 1.10 -20.63
CA GLY A 270 36.36 2.21 -21.48
C GLY A 270 35.47 3.45 -21.48
N PHE A 271 34.53 3.57 -20.55
CA PHE A 271 33.70 4.76 -20.40
C PHE A 271 34.50 5.91 -19.79
N ASN A 272 34.31 7.14 -20.29
CA ASN A 272 35.05 8.30 -19.81
C ASN A 272 34.62 8.67 -18.38
N LYS A 273 35.57 9.08 -17.55
CA LYS A 273 35.35 9.42 -16.14
C LYS A 273 34.58 10.73 -15.92
N THR A 274 34.44 11.55 -16.96
CA THR A 274 33.70 12.81 -16.93
C THR A 274 32.52 12.77 -17.89
N VAL A 275 31.32 12.94 -17.34
CA VAL A 275 30.04 12.85 -18.06
C VAL A 275 29.25 14.16 -18.04
N LEU A 276 29.49 15.04 -17.06
CA LEU A 276 28.80 16.32 -16.95
C LEU A 276 29.59 17.44 -17.64
N ARG A 277 28.93 18.13 -18.58
CA ARG A 277 29.46 19.31 -19.27
C ARG A 277 29.54 20.54 -18.37
N THR A 278 28.53 20.70 -17.53
CA THR A 278 28.47 21.79 -16.56
C THR A 278 27.97 21.24 -15.24
N LEU A 279 28.59 21.69 -14.14
CA LEU A 279 28.18 21.29 -12.80
C LEU A 279 26.76 21.81 -12.52
N PRO A 280 25.81 20.94 -12.13
CA PRO A 280 24.46 21.35 -11.83
C PRO A 280 24.46 22.28 -10.62
N ARG A 281 23.72 23.39 -10.72
CA ARG A 281 23.54 24.32 -9.59
C ARG A 281 22.80 23.60 -8.45
N SER A 282 23.28 23.76 -7.23
CA SER A 282 22.67 23.21 -6.01
C SER A 282 21.18 23.57 -5.87
N ARG A 283 20.78 24.77 -6.34
CA ARG A 283 19.37 25.21 -6.34
C ARG A 283 18.47 24.33 -7.22
N ASN A 284 18.94 23.85 -8.36
CA ASN A 284 18.12 23.02 -9.24
C ASN A 284 18.05 21.58 -8.71
N LEU A 285 19.16 21.08 -8.18
CA LEU A 285 19.23 19.76 -7.54
C LEU A 285 18.23 19.65 -6.37
N ILE A 286 18.24 20.62 -5.44
CA ILE A 286 17.35 20.59 -4.27
C ILE A 286 15.88 20.75 -4.65
N VAL A 287 15.56 21.48 -5.72
CA VAL A 287 14.20 21.57 -6.25
C VAL A 287 13.72 20.20 -6.73
N VAL A 288 14.53 19.49 -7.52
CA VAL A 288 14.18 18.15 -8.01
C VAL A 288 14.03 17.16 -6.85
N GLU A 289 14.96 17.15 -5.90
CA GLU A 289 14.87 16.31 -4.69
C GLU A 289 13.64 16.65 -3.84
N SER A 290 13.24 17.92 -3.74
CA SER A 290 12.00 18.34 -3.07
C SER A 290 10.73 17.88 -3.75
N VAL A 291 10.70 17.89 -5.09
CA VAL A 291 9.58 17.33 -5.85
C VAL A 291 9.51 15.82 -5.64
N LEU A 292 10.64 15.12 -5.69
CA LEU A 292 10.72 13.68 -5.42
C LEU A 292 10.24 13.34 -4.00
N MET A 293 10.65 14.12 -3.00
CA MET A 293 10.20 13.97 -1.61
C MET A 293 8.69 14.19 -1.47
N ALA A 294 8.16 15.25 -2.09
CA ALA A 294 6.72 15.54 -2.06
C ALA A 294 5.91 14.38 -2.68
N MET A 295 6.39 13.81 -3.78
CA MET A 295 5.77 12.64 -4.43
C MET A 295 5.86 11.38 -3.56
N ALA A 296 6.99 11.16 -2.86
CA ALA A 296 7.14 10.06 -1.92
C ALA A 296 6.16 10.19 -0.74
N PHE A 297 6.00 11.39 -0.20
CA PHE A 297 5.07 11.65 0.90
C PHE A 297 3.61 11.50 0.45
N LEU A 298 3.27 11.98 -0.74
CA LEU A 298 1.95 11.77 -1.34
C LEU A 298 1.65 10.28 -1.53
N ALA A 299 2.63 9.49 -1.99
CA ALA A 299 2.49 8.04 -2.09
C ALA A 299 2.23 7.39 -0.72
N MET A 300 2.99 7.79 0.31
CA MET A 300 2.79 7.32 1.69
C MET A 300 1.39 7.63 2.22
N LEU A 301 0.89 8.85 1.97
CA LEU A 301 -0.46 9.26 2.36
C LEU A 301 -1.53 8.46 1.61
N LEU A 302 -1.36 8.22 0.30
CA LEU A 302 -2.30 7.41 -0.49
C LEU A 302 -2.38 5.97 0.02
N VAL A 303 -1.23 5.37 0.34
CA VAL A 303 -1.12 4.02 0.90
C VAL A 303 -1.79 3.97 2.28
N GLY A 304 -1.45 4.92 3.17
CA GLY A 304 -2.02 4.99 4.52
C GLY A 304 -3.54 5.23 4.53
N ALA A 305 -4.01 6.21 3.76
CA ALA A 305 -5.43 6.58 3.69
C ALA A 305 -6.25 5.51 2.94
N GLY A 306 -5.75 5.02 1.80
CA GLY A 306 -6.41 4.03 0.96
C GLY A 306 -6.56 2.66 1.64
N MET A 307 -5.60 2.22 2.44
CA MET A 307 -5.70 0.93 3.15
C MET A 307 -6.51 1.00 4.45
N GLY A 308 -6.95 2.20 4.84
CA GLY A 308 -7.70 2.44 6.07
C GLY A 308 -6.85 2.24 7.34
N VAL A 309 -5.52 2.38 7.23
CA VAL A 309 -4.59 2.35 8.37
C VAL A 309 -5.01 3.41 9.40
N TRP A 310 -5.40 4.59 8.91
CA TRP A 310 -5.89 5.71 9.71
C TRP A 310 -7.33 5.52 10.23
N ARG A 311 -8.14 4.64 9.62
CA ARG A 311 -9.55 4.42 10.02
C ARG A 311 -9.70 3.67 11.34
N ARG A 312 -8.70 2.89 11.79
CA ARG A 312 -8.77 2.18 13.08
C ARG A 312 -8.17 2.97 14.25
N GLN A 313 -7.25 3.91 14.02
CA GLN A 313 -6.63 4.67 15.12
C GLN A 313 -7.23 6.07 15.32
N VAL A 314 -7.55 6.80 14.24
CA VAL A 314 -8.07 8.18 14.37
C VAL A 314 -9.58 8.22 14.61
N TRP A 315 -10.32 7.23 14.08
CA TRP A 315 -11.78 7.18 14.16
C TRP A 315 -12.33 6.16 15.16
N ALA A 316 -11.48 5.39 15.86
CA ALA A 316 -11.95 4.53 16.95
C ALA A 316 -12.53 5.35 18.12
N PRO A 317 -11.91 6.46 18.57
CA PRO A 317 -12.53 7.31 19.60
C PRO A 317 -13.84 7.92 19.10
N TRP A 318 -13.83 8.48 17.89
CA TRP A 318 -14.99 9.17 17.27
C TRP A 318 -16.16 8.27 16.84
N ARG A 319 -15.98 6.94 16.79
CA ARG A 319 -17.05 5.99 16.49
C ARG A 319 -17.65 5.42 17.77
N VAL A 320 -16.85 5.15 18.80
CA VAL A 320 -17.35 4.80 20.13
C VAL A 320 -18.19 5.94 20.70
N GLU A 321 -17.77 7.19 20.50
CA GLU A 321 -18.49 8.36 20.99
C GLU A 321 -19.81 8.60 20.24
N ARG A 322 -19.88 8.29 18.93
CA ARG A 322 -21.16 8.30 18.21
C ARG A 322 -22.08 7.14 18.60
N SER A 323 -21.55 5.96 18.89
CA SER A 323 -22.35 4.84 19.39
C SER A 323 -22.85 5.09 20.81
N ALA A 324 -22.08 5.76 21.66
CA ALA A 324 -22.48 6.14 23.02
C ALA A 324 -23.50 7.29 23.03
N VAL A 325 -23.32 8.31 22.19
CA VAL A 325 -24.26 9.45 22.09
C VAL A 325 -25.61 9.02 21.51
N TRP A 326 -25.65 8.02 20.62
CA TRP A 326 -26.91 7.44 20.11
C TRP A 326 -27.55 6.45 21.10
N ALA A 327 -26.80 5.86 22.03
CA ALA A 327 -27.35 5.04 23.10
C ALA A 327 -27.86 5.87 24.30
N SER A 328 -27.39 7.11 24.47
CA SER A 328 -27.83 8.03 25.53
C SER A 328 -28.83 9.10 25.09
N GLY A 329 -29.00 9.30 23.78
CA GLY A 329 -30.01 10.21 23.24
C GLY A 329 -31.32 9.46 23.03
N TRP A 330 -32.28 9.66 23.94
CA TRP A 330 -33.73 9.38 23.91
C TRP A 330 -34.20 8.81 25.26
N ARG A 331 -34.11 9.61 26.32
CA ARG A 331 -35.12 9.63 27.37
C ARG A 331 -35.79 11.01 27.33
N PRO A 332 -37.07 11.12 26.94
CA PRO A 332 -37.83 12.34 27.22
C PRO A 332 -37.91 12.47 28.74
N GLY A 333 -37.46 13.61 29.26
CA GLY A 333 -37.58 13.94 30.67
C GLY A 333 -39.05 14.05 31.07
N GLY A 334 -39.50 13.16 31.94
CA GLY A 334 -40.65 13.40 32.82
C GLY A 334 -40.13 14.02 34.11
N LEU A 335 -40.34 15.32 34.26
CA LEU A 335 -40.18 16.07 35.50
C LEU A 335 -40.99 17.37 35.37
N VAL A 336 -42.29 17.27 35.62
CA VAL A 336 -43.06 17.96 36.69
C VAL A 336 -44.29 17.12 36.96
#